data_AF-A0A2V5J6Z7-F1
#
_entry.id   AF-A0A2V5J6Z7-F1
#
_cell.length_a   1.000
_cell.length_b   1.000
_cell.length_c   1.000
_cell.angle_alpha   90.00
_cell.angle_beta   90.00
_cell.angle_gamma   90.00
#
_symmetry.space_group_name_H-M   'P 1'
#
loop_
_entity.id
_entity.type
_entity.pdbx_description
1 polymer ?
#
loop_
_entity_poly.entity_id
_entity_poly.type
_entity_poly.pdbx_seq_one_letter_code
_entity_poly.pdbx_strand_id
1 'polypeptide(L)' 'MYLISEVDQFVHVAEHKFHFRRGEKITTEYSYKYAPEEFAALAGKAGFEFAHMWSDDARLFGVFYFTCSRSR' A
#
# COMPACT_ATOMS: atom_id res chain seq x y z
N MET A 1 2.39 -1.00 8.71
CA MET A 1 3.66 -0.98 9.45
C MET A 1 3.58 0.05 10.57
N TYR A 2 4.19 -0.23 11.72
CA TYR A 2 4.16 0.67 12.87
C TYR A 2 5.56 0.90 13.44
N LEU A 3 5.82 2.12 13.89
CA LEU A 3 6.82 2.38 14.90
C LEU A 3 6.14 2.36 16.27
N ILE A 4 6.77 1.74 17.25
CA ILE A 4 6.23 1.60 18.61
C ILE A 4 7.21 2.28 19.57
N SER A 5 6.71 3.19 20.39
CA SER A 5 7.52 3.79 21.44
C SER A 5 7.74 2.79 22.58
N GLU A 6 8.98 2.39 22.88
CA GLU A 6 9.25 1.42 23.95
C GLU A 6 9.23 2.03 25.36
N VAL A 7 9.28 3.37 25.43
CA VAL A 7 9.32 4.17 26.65
C VAL A 7 8.39 5.38 26.53
N ASP A 8 8.08 6.03 27.65
CA ASP A 8 7.48 7.36 27.62
C ASP A 8 8.58 8.37 27.23
N GLN A 9 8.39 9.08 26.12
CA GLN A 9 9.42 9.99 25.59
C GLN A 9 8.83 11.24 24.95
N PHE A 10 9.62 12.31 24.99
CA PHE A 10 9.38 13.52 24.23
C PHE A 10 10.40 13.66 23.10
N VAL A 11 9.91 13.75 21.87
CA VAL A 11 10.74 14.01 20.68
C VAL A 11 10.55 15.46 20.27
N HIS A 12 11.66 16.17 20.03
CA HIS A 12 11.63 17.56 19.58
C HIS A 12 12.03 17.63 18.10
N VAL A 13 11.22 18.33 17.30
CA VAL A 13 11.49 18.61 15.89
C VAL A 13 11.37 20.11 15.69
N ALA A 14 12.52 20.79 15.64
CA ALA A 14 12.60 22.24 15.78
C ALA A 14 11.83 22.72 17.04
N GLU A 15 10.93 23.69 16.88
CA GLU A 15 10.13 24.25 17.99
C GLU A 15 8.99 23.35 18.45
N HIS A 16 8.76 22.20 17.78
CA HIS A 16 7.65 21.30 18.10
C HIS A 16 8.09 20.19 19.05
N LYS A 17 7.28 19.95 20.07
CA LYS A 17 7.46 18.87 21.05
C LYS A 17 6.33 17.85 20.93
N PHE A 18 6.68 16.61 20.67
CA PHE A 18 5.75 15.49 20.57
C PHE A 18 5.95 14.56 21.76
N HIS A 19 4.86 14.18 22.41
CA HIS A 19 4.86 13.18 23.48
C HIS A 19 4.40 11.84 22.91
N PHE A 20 5.19 10.81 23.10
CA PHE A 20 4.82 9.43 22.81
C PHE A 20 4.83 8.63 24.09
N ARG A 21 3.70 7.99 24.40
CA ARG A 21 3.58 7.11 25.56
C ARG A 21 4.27 5.78 25.27
N ARG A 22 4.73 5.09 26.31
CA ARG A 22 5.16 3.70 26.17
C ARG A 22 4.04 2.85 25.55
N GLY A 23 4.38 2.13 24.48
CA GLY A 23 3.48 1.30 23.68
C GLY A 23 2.66 2.05 22.63
N GLU A 24 2.77 3.38 22.56
CA GLU A 24 2.10 4.17 21.53
C GLU A 24 2.58 3.77 20.13
N LYS A 25 1.64 3.63 19.20
CA LYS A 25 1.89 3.18 17.82
C LYS A 25 1.73 4.35 16.85
N ILE A 26 2.73 4.53 16.01
CA ILE A 26 2.66 5.44 14.87
C ILE A 26 2.53 4.59 13.62
N THR A 27 1.40 4.71 12.91
CA THR A 27 1.25 4.06 11.60
C THR A 27 2.16 4.74 10.60
N THR A 28 3.07 3.99 10.00
CA THR A 28 3.97 4.50 8.95
C THR A 28 3.52 4.09 7.56
N GLU A 29 2.76 3.01 7.43
CA GLU A 29 2.38 2.46 6.13
C GLU A 29 1.15 1.54 6.19
N TYR A 30 0.37 1.53 5.11
CA TYR A 30 -0.54 0.45 4.75
C TYR A 30 -0.08 -0.22 3.45
N SER A 31 0.01 -1.55 3.43
CA SER A 31 0.34 -2.32 2.22
C SER A 31 -0.82 -3.23 1.87
N TYR A 32 -1.72 -2.74 1.01
CA TYR A 32 -2.89 -3.48 0.57
C TYR A 32 -2.50 -4.60 -0.39
N LYS A 33 -3.11 -5.77 -0.21
CA LYS A 33 -2.98 -6.93 -1.09
C LYS A 33 -4.34 -7.20 -1.71
N TYR A 34 -4.34 -7.58 -2.98
CA TYR A 34 -5.55 -7.81 -3.76
C TYR A 34 -5.52 -9.21 -4.35
N ALA A 35 -6.67 -9.88 -4.40
CA ALA A 35 -6.82 -11.00 -5.31
C ALA A 35 -6.71 -10.52 -6.77
N PRO A 36 -6.21 -11.34 -7.70
CA PRO A 36 -6.07 -10.93 -9.10
C PRO A 36 -7.34 -10.37 -9.73
N GLU A 37 -8.49 -10.98 -9.44
CA GLU A 37 -9.79 -10.59 -9.98
C GLU A 37 -10.24 -9.23 -9.40
N GLU A 38 -9.99 -9.00 -8.11
CA GLU A 38 -10.29 -7.72 -7.46
C GLU A 38 -9.45 -6.58 -8.05
N PHE A 39 -8.16 -6.85 -8.30
CA PHE A 39 -7.27 -5.85 -8.89
C PHE A 39 -7.64 -5.54 -10.34
N ALA A 40 -7.98 -6.57 -11.14
CA ALA A 40 -8.47 -6.38 -12.50
C ALA A 40 -9.78 -5.58 -12.54
N ALA A 41 -10.72 -5.85 -11.63
CA ALA A 41 -11.95 -5.08 -11.51
C ALA A 41 -11.70 -3.62 -11.09
N LEU A 42 -10.75 -3.38 -10.18
CA LEU A 42 -10.34 -2.04 -9.78
C LEU A 42 -9.75 -1.27 -10.97
N ALA A 43 -8.86 -1.88 -11.75
CA ALA A 43 -8.29 -1.27 -12.95
C ALA A 43 -9.37 -1.00 -14.02
N GLY A 44 -10.34 -1.90 -14.17
CA GLY A 44 -11.50 -1.71 -15.06
C GLY A 44 -12.30 -0.44 -14.73
N LYS A 45 -12.50 -0.13 -13.45
CA LYS A 45 -13.17 1.12 -13.03
C LYS A 45 -12.38 2.38 -13.43
N ALA A 46 -11.08 2.25 -13.65
CA ALA A 46 -10.22 3.32 -14.13
C ALA A 46 -10.10 3.36 -15.68
N GLY A 47 -10.87 2.54 -16.40
CA GLY A 47 -10.89 2.52 -17.87
C GLY A 47 -9.81 1.64 -18.52
N PHE A 48 -9.17 0.77 -17.75
CA PHE A 48 -8.20 -0.19 -18.27
C PHE A 48 -8.85 -1.53 -18.58
N GLU A 49 -8.43 -2.16 -19.67
CA GLU A 49 -8.86 -3.51 -20.04
C GLU A 49 -7.76 -4.52 -19.68
N PHE A 50 -8.12 -5.57 -18.95
CA PHE A 50 -7.16 -6.62 -18.57
C PHE A 50 -6.75 -7.43 -19.79
N ALA A 51 -5.46 -7.55 -20.02
CA ALA A 51 -4.92 -8.33 -21.14
C ALA A 51 -4.22 -9.61 -20.66
N HIS A 52 -3.34 -9.51 -19.65
CA HIS A 52 -2.59 -10.66 -19.15
C HIS A 52 -2.05 -10.43 -17.74
N MET A 53 -1.72 -11.51 -17.04
CA MET A 53 -0.99 -11.47 -15.77
C MET A 53 0.10 -12.54 -15.76
N TRP A 54 1.30 -12.17 -15.33
CA TRP A 54 2.34 -13.13 -14.96
C TRP A 54 2.46 -13.23 -13.46
N SER A 55 2.80 -14.42 -12.97
CA SER A 55 3.11 -14.65 -11.57
C SER A 55 4.29 -15.61 -11.47
N ASP A 56 4.96 -15.60 -10.33
CA ASP A 56 5.91 -16.65 -9.97
C ASP A 56 5.19 -17.99 -9.72
N ASP A 57 5.92 -19.10 -9.75
CA ASP A 57 5.35 -20.45 -9.57
C ASP A 57 4.63 -20.62 -8.21
N ALA A 58 5.09 -19.89 -7.18
CA ALA A 58 4.48 -19.91 -5.85
C ALA A 58 3.29 -18.94 -5.72
N ARG A 59 3.02 -18.12 -6.75
CA ARG A 59 1.94 -17.13 -6.82
C ARG A 59 2.00 -16.09 -5.70
N LEU A 60 3.20 -15.63 -5.36
CA LEU A 60 3.43 -14.63 -4.31
C LEU A 60 3.36 -13.20 -4.83
N PHE A 61 3.57 -12.99 -6.14
CA PHE A 61 3.52 -11.69 -6.77
C PHE A 61 2.96 -11.75 -8.20
N GLY A 62 2.18 -10.74 -8.58
CA GLY A 62 1.56 -10.65 -9.90
C GLY A 62 1.98 -9.38 -10.63
N VAL A 63 2.39 -9.51 -11.90
CA VAL A 63 2.58 -8.38 -12.82
C VAL A 63 1.42 -8.38 -13.80
N PHE A 64 0.65 -7.30 -13.81
CA PHE A 64 -0.55 -7.16 -14.63
C PHE A 64 -0.26 -6.29 -15.86
N TYR A 65 -0.65 -6.78 -17.03
CA TYR A 65 -0.64 -6.04 -18.27
C TYR A 65 -2.08 -5.64 -18.62
N PHE A 66 -2.28 -4.33 -18.77
CA PHE A 66 -3.53 -3.74 -19.19
C PHE A 66 -3.34 -2.93 -20.46
N THR A 67 -4.38 -2.87 -21.28
CA THR A 67 -4.48 -1.95 -22.40
C THR A 67 -5.44 -0.81 -22.04
N CYS A 68 -5.28 0.33 -22.70
CA CYS A 68 -6.31 1.35 -22.73
C CYS A 68 -6.45 1.83 -24.17
N SER A 69 -7.68 1.94 -24.66
CA SER A 69 -7.93 2.64 -25.90
C SER A 69 -7.96 4.13 -25.60
N ARG A 70 -7.15 4.91 -26.32
CA ARG A 70 -7.37 6.36 -26.37
C ARG A 70 -8.68 6.57 -27.11
N SER A 71 -9.67 7.18 -26.46
CA SER A 71 -10.76 7.81 -27.21
C SER A 71 -10.14 8.80 -28.18
N ARG A 72 -10.42 8.64 -29.48
CA ARG A 72 -10.09 9.67 -30.48
C ARG A 72 -10.89 10.93 -30.20
#